data_AF-A0A165YCA1-F1
#
_entry.id   AF-A0A165YCA1-F1
#
_cell.length_a   1.000
_cell.length_b   1.000
_cell.length_c   1.000
_cell.angle_alpha   90.00
_cell.angle_beta   90.00
_cell.angle_gamma   90.00
#
_symmetry.space_group_name_H-M   'P 1'
#
loop_
_entity.id
_entity.type
_entity.pdbx_description
1 polymer ?
#
loop_
_entity_poly.entity_id
_entity_poly.type
_entity_poly.pdbx_seq_one_letter_code
_entity_poly.pdbx_strand_id
1 'polypeptide(L)'
;MSPPNITMLNRLIAGDIGLSPAAATFLTGFGLTRSADGTYSTSPQITGNAYAASYTSPTPSTLTTAVSDVLTAYNDAAGRVNPDHLDLGSGGIGGLTLAPGLYKWTTGVNIATSVTISGLATDTWIFQISGKLTIAHAQAVILAGGASAANIVWVVSGAVTLGTSSAFEGIILGATGITLQTGATIDGRLLAQTAVSLQKATVTQP
;
A
#
# COMPACT_ATOMS: atom_id res chain seq x y z
N MET A 1 -3.85 -40.50 -19.51
CA MET A 1 -3.88 -39.05 -19.77
C MET A 1 -3.73 -38.35 -18.43
N SER A 2 -2.64 -37.60 -18.22
CA SER A 2 -2.47 -36.81 -16.99
C SER A 2 -3.54 -35.71 -16.99
N PRO A 3 -4.24 -35.46 -15.87
CA PRO A 3 -5.16 -34.33 -15.81
C PRO A 3 -4.40 -33.01 -16.06
N PRO A 4 -5.03 -32.02 -16.71
CA PRO A 4 -4.43 -30.71 -16.85
C PRO A 4 -4.28 -30.10 -15.45
N ASN A 5 -3.03 -29.80 -15.07
CA ASN A 5 -2.77 -28.93 -13.93
C ASN A 5 -3.33 -27.54 -14.28
N ILE A 6 -4.52 -27.22 -13.76
CA ILE A 6 -4.91 -25.82 -13.60
C ILE A 6 -4.04 -25.30 -12.47
N THR A 7 -2.85 -24.83 -12.82
CA THR A 7 -2.05 -24.01 -11.92
C THR A 7 -2.85 -22.71 -11.75
N MET A 8 -3.66 -22.63 -10.69
CA MET A 8 -4.16 -21.34 -10.22
C MET A 8 -2.92 -20.49 -9.97
N LEU A 9 -2.60 -19.60 -10.91
CA LEU A 9 -1.47 -18.71 -10.77
C LEU A 9 -1.78 -17.84 -9.55
N ASN A 10 -1.07 -18.10 -8.45
CA ASN A 10 -1.15 -17.34 -7.22
C ASN A 10 -0.47 -15.98 -7.44
N ARG A 11 -1.02 -15.18 -8.36
CA ARG A 11 -0.55 -13.85 -8.75
C ARG A 11 -1.04 -12.89 -7.68
N LEU A 12 -0.13 -12.57 -6.77
CA LEU A 12 -0.40 -11.80 -5.56
C LEU A 12 -0.12 -10.32 -5.77
N ILE A 13 0.67 -9.94 -6.78
CA ILE A 13 1.01 -8.55 -7.05
C ILE A 13 0.76 -8.25 -8.52
N ALA A 14 -0.01 -7.21 -8.82
CA ALA A 14 -0.14 -6.61 -10.14
C ALA A 14 0.47 -5.20 -10.11
N GLY A 15 1.64 -5.07 -10.72
CA GLY A 15 2.50 -3.89 -10.61
C GLY A 15 3.96 -4.28 -10.30
N ASP A 16 4.83 -3.28 -10.39
CA ASP A 16 6.25 -3.42 -10.08
C ASP A 16 6.50 -3.33 -8.56
N ILE A 17 7.57 -3.99 -8.10
CA ILE A 17 8.09 -3.83 -6.73
C ILE A 17 9.52 -3.30 -6.76
N GLY A 18 9.86 -2.45 -5.81
CA GLY A 18 11.18 -1.83 -5.72
C GLY A 18 11.70 -1.82 -4.29
N LEU A 19 13.01 -2.01 -4.13
CA LEU A 19 13.69 -1.90 -2.85
C LEU A 19 15.02 -1.17 -2.98
N SER A 20 15.17 -0.09 -2.23
CA SER A 20 16.40 0.71 -2.13
C SER A 20 16.45 1.40 -0.78
N PRO A 21 17.63 1.55 -0.14
CA PRO A 21 18.97 1.21 -0.63
C PRO A 21 19.37 -0.27 -0.47
N ALA A 22 18.47 -1.11 0.07
CA ALA A 22 18.78 -2.52 0.31
C ALA A 22 18.91 -3.34 -0.99
N ALA A 23 19.74 -4.38 -0.91
CA ALA A 23 19.97 -5.32 -2.00
C ALA A 23 18.79 -6.29 -2.20
N ALA A 24 18.77 -6.99 -3.35
CA ALA A 24 17.74 -7.98 -3.68
C ALA A 24 17.63 -9.15 -2.69
N THR A 25 18.66 -9.40 -1.88
CA THR A 25 18.63 -10.42 -0.81
C THR A 25 17.57 -10.16 0.25
N PHE A 26 17.08 -8.91 0.35
CA PHE A 26 15.98 -8.53 1.24
C PHE A 26 14.58 -8.69 0.60
N LEU A 27 14.49 -8.96 -0.71
CA LEU A 27 13.25 -9.35 -1.38
C LEU A 27 13.01 -10.86 -1.21
N THR A 28 12.66 -11.25 0.01
CA THR A 28 12.52 -12.66 0.42
C THR A 28 11.15 -13.26 0.06
N GLY A 29 11.09 -14.57 -0.13
CA GLY A 29 9.82 -15.30 -0.38
C GLY A 29 9.24 -15.21 -1.80
N PHE A 30 9.85 -14.42 -2.69
CA PHE A 30 9.35 -14.22 -4.06
C PHE A 30 9.82 -15.28 -5.08
N GLY A 31 10.89 -16.03 -4.79
CA GLY A 31 11.49 -16.94 -5.78
C GLY A 31 11.96 -16.20 -7.04
N LEU A 32 12.73 -15.11 -6.84
CA LEU A 32 13.14 -14.21 -7.91
C LEU A 32 14.07 -14.89 -8.91
N THR A 33 13.82 -14.68 -10.20
CA THR A 33 14.73 -15.03 -11.30
C THR A 33 15.25 -13.75 -11.94
N ARG A 34 16.57 -13.53 -11.89
CA ARG A 34 17.20 -12.32 -12.43
C ARG A 34 17.17 -12.31 -13.96
N SER A 35 16.88 -11.15 -14.54
CA SER A 35 16.89 -10.94 -15.99
C SER A 35 18.31 -11.09 -16.57
N ALA A 36 18.42 -11.37 -17.87
CA ALA A 36 19.70 -11.59 -18.54
C ALA A 36 20.60 -10.33 -18.56
N ASP A 37 19.99 -9.15 -18.67
CA ASP A 37 20.67 -7.85 -18.56
C ASP A 37 20.95 -7.44 -17.10
N GLY A 38 20.39 -8.19 -16.14
CA GLY A 38 20.58 -8.01 -14.71
C GLY A 38 19.91 -6.76 -14.12
N THR A 39 19.05 -6.07 -14.88
CA THR A 39 18.40 -4.81 -14.47
C THR A 39 17.14 -5.05 -13.62
N TYR A 40 16.48 -6.21 -13.72
CA TYR A 40 15.31 -6.56 -12.92
C TYR A 40 15.28 -8.06 -12.58
N SER A 41 14.23 -8.48 -11.89
CA SER A 41 13.90 -9.89 -11.69
C SER A 41 12.41 -10.12 -11.90
N THR A 42 12.05 -11.36 -12.19
CA THR A 42 10.66 -11.79 -12.34
C THR A 42 10.30 -12.81 -11.26
N SER A 43 9.00 -12.97 -11.00
CA SER A 43 8.45 -13.97 -10.10
C SER A 43 7.08 -14.42 -10.60
N PRO A 44 6.68 -15.69 -10.43
CA PRO A 44 5.30 -16.11 -10.66
C PRO A 44 4.27 -15.36 -9.81
N GLN A 45 4.67 -14.76 -8.69
CA GLN A 45 3.80 -14.00 -7.79
C GLN A 45 3.58 -12.55 -8.24
N ILE A 46 4.35 -12.05 -9.21
CA ILE A 46 4.37 -10.65 -9.63
C ILE A 46 3.97 -10.57 -11.11
N THR A 47 2.93 -9.80 -11.41
CA THR A 47 2.58 -9.36 -12.76
C THR A 47 3.21 -8.00 -12.97
N GLY A 48 4.51 -8.01 -13.30
CA GLY A 48 5.41 -6.87 -13.26
C GLY A 48 6.82 -7.34 -12.96
N ASN A 49 7.70 -6.42 -12.60
CA ASN A 49 9.11 -6.67 -12.33
C ASN A 49 9.47 -6.31 -10.88
N ALA A 50 10.44 -7.04 -10.35
CA ALA A 50 11.11 -6.70 -9.10
C ALA A 50 12.42 -5.97 -9.41
N TYR A 51 12.66 -4.87 -8.72
CA TYR A 51 13.87 -4.05 -8.83
C TYR A 51 14.54 -3.91 -7.46
N ALA A 52 15.87 -3.93 -7.42
CA ALA A 52 16.63 -3.72 -6.20
C ALA A 52 17.89 -2.87 -6.45
N ALA A 53 18.39 -2.19 -5.41
CA ALA A 53 19.57 -1.34 -5.50
C ALA A 53 20.85 -2.07 -5.93
N SER A 54 20.90 -3.40 -5.77
CA SER A 54 22.04 -4.24 -6.18
C SER A 54 22.02 -4.66 -7.66
N TYR A 55 21.05 -4.20 -8.44
CA TYR A 55 20.90 -4.57 -9.86
C TYR A 55 21.74 -3.70 -10.80
N THR A 56 21.80 -4.11 -12.06
CA THR A 56 22.57 -3.42 -13.10
C THR A 56 21.95 -2.04 -13.39
N SER A 57 22.80 -1.05 -13.70
CA SER A 57 22.35 0.27 -14.20
C SER A 57 21.37 0.11 -15.38
N PRO A 58 20.28 0.91 -15.44
CA PRO A 58 20.00 2.13 -14.66
C PRO A 58 19.23 1.90 -13.34
N THR A 59 18.95 0.66 -12.95
CA THR A 59 18.05 0.34 -11.83
C THR A 59 18.39 1.03 -10.50
N PRO A 60 19.66 1.07 -10.04
CA PRO A 60 19.98 1.71 -8.76
C PRO A 60 19.68 3.21 -8.74
N SER A 61 19.96 3.95 -9.82
CA SER A 61 19.67 5.38 -9.92
C SER A 61 18.17 5.64 -10.00
N THR A 62 17.44 4.84 -10.78
CA THR A 62 15.98 4.93 -10.88
C THR A 62 15.31 4.70 -9.52
N LEU A 63 15.75 3.70 -8.77
CA LEU A 63 15.23 3.44 -7.43
C LEU A 63 15.62 4.51 -6.40
N THR A 64 16.79 5.13 -6.54
CA THR A 64 17.18 6.27 -5.69
C THR A 64 16.22 7.44 -5.89
N THR A 65 15.89 7.77 -7.14
CA THR A 65 14.88 8.78 -7.45
C THR A 65 13.52 8.37 -6.89
N ALA A 66 13.08 7.13 -7.12
CA ALA A 66 11.78 6.67 -6.63
C ALA A 66 11.63 6.76 -5.10
N VAL A 67 12.66 6.40 -4.33
CA VAL A 67 12.65 6.55 -2.86
C VAL A 67 12.62 8.03 -2.44
N SER A 68 13.34 8.91 -3.16
CA SER A 68 13.28 10.36 -2.94
C SER A 68 11.88 10.93 -3.22
N ASP A 69 11.21 10.43 -4.25
CA ASP A 69 9.85 10.84 -4.60
C ASP A 69 8.85 10.38 -3.54
N VAL A 70 9.01 9.15 -3.01
CA VAL A 70 8.21 8.65 -1.87
C VAL A 70 8.38 9.54 -0.64
N LEU A 71 9.62 9.93 -0.31
CA LEU A 71 9.88 10.83 0.81
C LEU A 71 9.25 12.22 0.60
N THR A 72 9.35 12.74 -0.62
CA THR A 72 8.70 14.01 -1.00
C THR A 72 7.18 13.93 -0.86
N ALA A 73 6.57 12.86 -1.37
CA ALA A 73 5.13 12.63 -1.27
C ALA A 73 4.67 12.47 0.19
N TYR A 74 5.45 11.75 1.01
CA TYR A 74 5.18 11.64 2.45
C TYR A 74 5.18 13.01 3.13
N ASN A 75 6.21 13.81 2.90
CA ASN A 75 6.34 15.14 3.51
C ASN A 75 5.24 16.09 3.04
N ASP A 76 4.89 16.05 1.75
CA ASP A 76 3.79 16.85 1.20
C ASP A 76 2.45 16.46 1.83
N ALA A 77 2.11 15.17 1.84
CA ALA A 77 0.85 14.68 2.41
C ALA A 77 0.77 14.93 3.92
N ALA A 78 1.85 14.70 4.67
CA ALA A 78 1.92 14.95 6.11
C ALA A 78 1.94 16.45 6.45
N GLY A 79 2.41 17.29 5.53
CA GLY A 79 2.57 18.73 5.69
C GLY A 79 1.33 19.54 5.32
N ARG A 80 0.28 18.93 4.76
CA ARG A 80 -0.99 19.63 4.49
C ARG A 80 -1.56 20.22 5.78
N VAL A 81 -2.10 21.44 5.69
CA VAL A 81 -2.64 22.22 6.82
C VAL A 81 -4.13 22.47 6.66
N ASN A 82 -4.78 22.96 7.71
CA ASN A 82 -6.22 23.28 7.75
C ASN A 82 -7.10 22.07 7.44
N PRO A 83 -7.05 20.99 8.26
CA PRO A 83 -7.87 19.81 8.01
C PRO A 83 -9.36 20.13 8.11
N ASP A 84 -10.14 19.55 7.20
CA ASP A 84 -11.61 19.59 7.23
C ASP A 84 -12.16 18.82 8.44
N HIS A 85 -11.42 17.79 8.86
CA HIS A 85 -11.76 16.94 10.00
C HIS A 85 -10.56 16.72 10.91
N LEU A 86 -10.70 17.04 12.19
CA LEU A 86 -9.69 16.81 13.23
C LEU A 86 -10.18 15.75 14.24
N ASP A 87 -9.36 14.72 14.45
CA ASP A 87 -9.55 13.63 15.40
C ASP A 87 -10.93 12.94 15.31
N LEU A 88 -11.46 12.80 14.09
CA LEU A 88 -12.77 12.19 13.81
C LEU A 88 -12.89 10.79 14.45
N GLY A 89 -13.98 10.56 15.19
CA GLY A 89 -14.22 9.29 15.89
C GLY A 89 -13.15 8.95 16.94
N SER A 90 -12.33 9.92 17.35
CA SER A 90 -11.16 9.69 18.22
C SER A 90 -10.21 8.61 17.69
N GLY A 91 -10.15 8.44 16.36
CA GLY A 91 -9.37 7.41 15.67
C GLY A 91 -10.16 6.15 15.30
N GLY A 92 -11.31 5.91 15.93
CA GLY A 92 -12.21 4.80 15.58
C GLY A 92 -13.18 5.20 14.48
N ILE A 93 -12.86 4.87 13.22
CA ILE A 93 -13.64 5.33 12.05
C ILE A 93 -14.57 4.27 11.45
N GLY A 94 -14.67 3.10 12.09
CA GLY A 94 -15.53 2.02 11.61
C GLY A 94 -17.01 2.42 11.57
N GLY A 95 -17.71 2.04 10.50
CA GLY A 95 -19.12 2.36 10.26
C GLY A 95 -19.38 3.77 9.74
N LEU A 96 -18.35 4.62 9.61
CA LEU A 96 -18.50 5.97 9.07
C LEU A 96 -18.50 5.98 7.53
N THR A 97 -19.05 7.05 6.98
CA THR A 97 -18.89 7.44 5.57
C THR A 97 -18.06 8.72 5.53
N LEU A 98 -16.92 8.67 4.86
CA LEU A 98 -15.93 9.74 4.76
C LEU A 98 -16.12 10.49 3.44
N ALA A 99 -16.54 11.76 3.53
CA ALA A 99 -16.63 12.68 2.41
C ALA A 99 -15.24 13.16 1.95
N PRO A 100 -15.08 13.72 0.74
CA PRO A 100 -13.81 14.29 0.27
C PRO A 100 -13.20 15.27 1.25
N GLY A 101 -11.87 15.29 1.34
CA GLY A 101 -11.17 16.29 2.15
C GLY A 101 -9.89 15.81 2.83
N LEU A 102 -9.34 16.71 3.63
CA LEU A 102 -8.18 16.51 4.47
C LEU A 102 -8.61 16.12 5.89
N TYR A 103 -8.19 14.95 6.33
CA TYR A 103 -8.44 14.44 7.68
C TYR A 103 -7.13 14.37 8.45
N LYS A 104 -7.20 14.69 9.73
CA LYS A 104 -6.05 14.65 10.62
C LYS A 104 -6.39 13.95 11.93
N TRP A 105 -5.55 12.98 12.30
CA TRP A 105 -5.53 12.38 13.63
C TRP A 105 -4.18 12.61 14.28
N THR A 106 -4.22 13.13 15.51
CA THR A 106 -3.04 13.24 16.39
C THR A 106 -2.70 11.90 17.06
N THR A 107 -3.59 10.93 16.95
CA THR A 107 -3.48 9.56 17.46
C THR A 107 -3.39 8.53 16.33
N GLY A 108 -3.49 7.24 16.67
CA GLY A 108 -3.69 6.17 15.68
C GLY A 108 -5.13 6.05 15.22
N VAL A 109 -5.33 5.40 14.09
CA VAL A 109 -6.65 5.11 13.49
C VAL A 109 -6.89 3.60 13.48
N ASN A 110 -8.10 3.21 13.87
CA ASN A 110 -8.58 1.84 13.83
C ASN A 110 -9.90 1.73 13.07
N ILE A 111 -9.93 0.83 12.09
CA ILE A 111 -11.11 0.44 11.31
C ILE A 111 -11.59 -0.90 11.90
N ALA A 112 -12.31 -0.82 13.02
CA ALA A 112 -12.81 -2.00 13.73
C ALA A 112 -14.00 -2.68 13.01
N THR A 113 -14.78 -1.88 12.30
CA THR A 113 -15.80 -2.28 11.33
C THR A 113 -15.55 -1.56 10.02
N SER A 114 -16.10 -2.05 8.91
CA SER A 114 -15.89 -1.48 7.59
C SER A 114 -16.23 0.02 7.53
N VAL A 115 -15.46 0.78 6.76
CA VAL A 115 -15.61 2.23 6.57
C VAL A 115 -15.87 2.52 5.10
N THR A 116 -16.71 3.50 4.79
CA THR A 116 -17.01 3.91 3.41
C THR A 116 -16.30 5.21 3.09
N ILE A 117 -15.67 5.32 1.92
CA ILE A 117 -15.18 6.56 1.33
C ILE A 117 -16.09 6.88 0.14
N SER A 118 -16.74 8.04 0.16
CA SER A 118 -17.79 8.37 -0.81
C SER A 118 -17.57 9.76 -1.39
N GLY A 119 -17.49 9.83 -2.71
CA GLY A 119 -17.34 11.06 -3.48
C GLY A 119 -17.28 10.77 -4.97
N LEU A 120 -17.04 11.80 -5.78
CA LEU A 120 -16.91 11.70 -7.23
C LEU A 120 -15.54 11.11 -7.61
N ALA A 121 -15.42 10.66 -8.87
CA ALA A 121 -14.18 10.11 -9.41
C ALA A 121 -13.00 11.10 -9.45
N THR A 122 -13.28 12.40 -9.32
CA THR A 122 -12.28 13.48 -9.29
C THR A 122 -11.96 13.98 -7.89
N ASP A 123 -12.74 13.56 -6.89
CA ASP A 123 -12.55 14.00 -5.52
C ASP A 123 -11.29 13.34 -4.92
N THR A 124 -10.74 13.96 -3.87
CA THR A 124 -9.49 13.52 -3.24
C THR A 124 -9.62 13.41 -1.73
N TRP A 125 -8.84 12.49 -1.16
CA TRP A 125 -8.76 12.25 0.27
C TRP A 125 -7.31 12.18 0.71
N ILE A 126 -6.98 12.90 1.79
CA ILE A 126 -5.70 12.76 2.48
C ILE A 126 -5.98 12.49 3.95
N PHE A 127 -5.57 11.32 4.41
CA PHE A 127 -5.70 10.89 5.79
C PHE A 127 -4.33 10.98 6.49
N GLN A 128 -4.13 12.02 7.30
CA GLN A 128 -2.92 12.21 8.11
C GLN A 128 -3.05 11.50 9.46
N ILE A 129 -2.20 10.52 9.74
CA ILE A 129 -2.29 9.68 10.94
C ILE A 129 -0.95 9.71 11.70
N SER A 130 -0.92 10.38 12.85
CA SER A 130 0.29 10.47 13.69
C SER A 130 0.64 9.16 14.42
N GLY A 131 -0.31 8.24 14.56
CA GLY A 131 -0.11 6.92 15.17
C GLY A 131 -0.10 5.78 14.16
N LYS A 132 -0.48 4.59 14.63
CA LYS A 132 -0.66 3.39 13.79
C LYS A 132 -1.96 3.46 12.99
N LEU A 133 -2.01 2.78 11.86
CA LEU A 133 -3.24 2.49 11.12
C LEU A 133 -3.53 0.99 11.16
N THR A 134 -4.73 0.61 11.57
CA THR A 134 -5.15 -0.79 11.61
C THR A 134 -6.53 -0.96 11.01
N ILE A 135 -6.73 -2.04 10.25
CA ILE A 135 -8.05 -2.55 9.87
C ILE A 135 -8.21 -3.96 10.41
N ALA A 136 -9.36 -4.22 11.03
CA ALA A 136 -9.66 -5.52 11.61
C ALA A 136 -9.85 -6.59 10.53
N HIS A 137 -9.80 -7.86 10.96
CA HIS A 137 -10.03 -9.01 10.09
C HIS A 137 -11.38 -8.92 9.37
N ALA A 138 -11.40 -9.32 8.10
CA ALA A 138 -12.60 -9.35 7.27
C ALA A 138 -13.39 -8.03 7.21
N GLN A 139 -12.73 -6.89 7.46
CA GLN A 139 -13.31 -5.56 7.25
C GLN A 139 -12.80 -4.93 5.96
N ALA A 140 -13.54 -3.95 5.45
CA ALA A 140 -13.24 -3.28 4.19
C ALA A 140 -13.18 -1.75 4.33
N VAL A 141 -12.31 -1.13 3.53
CA VAL A 141 -12.52 0.23 3.03
C VAL A 141 -13.37 0.12 1.77
N ILE A 142 -14.54 0.73 1.75
CA ILE A 142 -15.52 0.59 0.66
C ILE A 142 -15.58 1.91 -0.11
N LEU A 143 -15.42 1.86 -1.44
CA LEU A 143 -15.60 3.04 -2.30
C LEU A 143 -17.04 3.18 -2.77
N ALA A 144 -17.57 4.40 -2.73
CA ALA A 144 -18.92 4.74 -3.19
C ALA A 144 -18.93 6.07 -3.97
N GLY A 145 -20.01 6.33 -4.69
CA GLY A 145 -20.22 7.59 -5.42
C GLY A 145 -19.34 7.81 -6.66
N GLY A 146 -18.45 6.86 -6.96
CA GLY A 146 -17.45 6.97 -8.02
C GLY A 146 -16.03 7.24 -7.52
N ALA A 147 -15.81 7.30 -6.20
CA ALA A 147 -14.48 7.45 -5.62
C ALA A 147 -13.49 6.41 -6.17
N SER A 148 -12.24 6.85 -6.37
CA SER A 148 -11.17 6.03 -6.94
C SER A 148 -10.03 5.89 -5.95
N ALA A 149 -9.50 4.68 -5.80
CA ALA A 149 -8.32 4.38 -4.98
C ALA A 149 -7.12 5.27 -5.35
N ALA A 150 -6.97 5.64 -6.63
CA ALA A 150 -5.87 6.49 -7.09
C ALA A 150 -5.87 7.89 -6.47
N ASN A 151 -7.01 8.37 -5.97
CA ASN A 151 -7.17 9.71 -5.38
C ASN A 151 -7.19 9.69 -3.84
N ILE A 152 -6.93 8.53 -3.22
CA ILE A 152 -6.98 8.34 -1.78
C ILE A 152 -5.57 8.12 -1.26
N VAL A 153 -5.10 8.99 -0.36
CA VAL A 153 -3.77 8.92 0.25
C VAL A 153 -3.89 8.76 1.75
N TRP A 154 -3.23 7.73 2.29
CA TRP A 154 -3.05 7.49 3.71
C TRP A 154 -1.60 7.76 4.08
N VAL A 155 -1.32 8.84 4.81
CA VAL A 155 0.04 9.16 5.29
C VAL A 155 0.13 8.84 6.78
N VAL A 156 0.97 7.87 7.12
CA VAL A 156 0.97 7.22 8.43
C VAL A 156 2.37 7.27 9.05
N SER A 157 2.49 7.92 10.20
CA SER A 157 3.75 8.01 10.94
C SER A 157 4.09 6.71 11.67
N GLY A 158 3.08 5.96 12.11
CA GLY A 158 3.24 4.65 12.75
C GLY A 158 3.22 3.48 11.76
N ALA A 159 3.12 2.28 12.32
CA ALA A 159 3.00 1.05 11.52
C ALA A 159 1.59 0.90 10.96
N VAL A 160 1.49 0.26 9.79
CA VAL A 160 0.22 -0.09 9.16
C VAL A 160 0.02 -1.60 9.23
N THR A 161 -1.17 -2.04 9.62
CA THR A 161 -1.53 -3.47 9.65
C THR A 161 -2.91 -3.70 9.05
N LEU A 162 -2.94 -4.45 7.96
CA LEU A 162 -4.16 -4.94 7.33
C LEU A 162 -4.44 -6.36 7.82
N GLY A 163 -5.55 -6.54 8.56
CA GLY A 163 -5.95 -7.80 9.15
C GLY A 163 -6.22 -8.90 8.12
N THR A 164 -6.24 -10.16 8.56
CA THR A 164 -6.53 -11.28 7.66
C THR A 164 -7.83 -11.07 6.88
N SER A 165 -7.82 -11.33 5.58
CA SER A 165 -8.98 -11.18 4.69
C SER A 165 -9.62 -9.78 4.68
N SER A 166 -8.93 -8.73 5.13
CA SER A 166 -9.42 -7.35 4.98
C SER A 166 -9.23 -6.86 3.54
N ALA A 167 -10.09 -5.96 3.08
CA ALA A 167 -9.95 -5.27 1.80
C ALA A 167 -9.65 -3.78 2.03
N PHE A 168 -8.68 -3.23 1.31
CA PHE A 168 -8.22 -1.86 1.52
C PHE A 168 -8.11 -1.10 0.21
N GLU A 169 -8.23 0.22 0.27
CA GLU A 169 -8.29 1.10 -0.90
C GLU A 169 -7.37 2.30 -0.70
N GLY A 170 -6.51 2.56 -1.70
CA GLY A 170 -5.71 3.77 -1.77
C GLY A 170 -4.19 3.60 -1.63
N ILE A 171 -3.49 4.72 -1.69
CA ILE A 171 -2.04 4.81 -1.62
C ILE A 171 -1.61 5.00 -0.17
N ILE A 172 -0.80 4.08 0.36
CA ILE A 172 -0.27 4.15 1.72
C ILE A 172 1.17 4.66 1.67
N LEU A 173 1.41 5.83 2.26
CA LEU A 173 2.71 6.43 2.54
C LEU A 173 3.06 6.20 4.01
N GLY A 174 3.83 5.14 4.30
CA GLY A 174 4.19 4.74 5.66
C GLY A 174 5.60 5.17 6.05
N ALA A 175 5.76 5.89 7.15
CA ALA A 175 7.08 6.18 7.73
C ALA A 175 7.76 4.94 8.32
N THR A 176 6.97 3.92 8.69
CA THR A 176 7.48 2.67 9.22
C THR A 176 6.93 1.47 8.41
N GLY A 177 6.75 0.31 9.05
CA GLY A 177 6.43 -0.92 8.35
C GLY A 177 4.96 -1.00 7.94
N ILE A 178 4.71 -1.65 6.80
CA ILE A 178 3.37 -2.00 6.32
C ILE A 178 3.22 -3.53 6.29
N THR A 179 2.24 -4.08 7.00
CA THR A 179 1.97 -5.52 7.04
C THR A 179 0.60 -5.83 6.49
N LEU A 180 0.53 -6.72 5.50
CA LEU A 180 -0.70 -7.33 5.01
C LEU A 180 -0.74 -8.78 5.50
N GLN A 181 -1.68 -9.08 6.39
CA GLN A 181 -1.86 -10.43 6.91
C GLN A 181 -2.53 -11.36 5.90
N THR A 182 -2.62 -12.64 6.26
CA THR A 182 -3.11 -13.72 5.39
C THR A 182 -4.39 -13.35 4.64
N GLY A 183 -4.30 -13.32 3.31
CA GLY A 183 -5.45 -13.09 2.43
C GLY A 183 -5.98 -11.65 2.41
N ALA A 184 -5.29 -10.68 3.01
CA ALA A 184 -5.64 -9.28 2.86
C ALA A 184 -5.45 -8.82 1.41
N THR A 185 -6.30 -7.91 0.94
CA THR A 185 -6.24 -7.33 -0.40
C THR A 185 -6.12 -5.82 -0.32
N ILE A 186 -5.45 -5.23 -1.31
CA ILE A 186 -5.44 -3.79 -1.51
C ILE A 186 -5.46 -3.44 -3.00
N ASP A 187 -6.36 -2.54 -3.38
CA ASP A 187 -6.28 -1.80 -4.63
C ASP A 187 -5.62 -0.45 -4.30
N GLY A 188 -4.34 -0.32 -4.63
CA GLY A 188 -3.50 0.75 -4.09
C GLY A 188 -2.01 0.60 -4.31
N ARG A 189 -1.23 1.36 -3.53
CA ARG A 189 0.25 1.29 -3.49
C ARG A 189 0.74 1.22 -2.06
N LEU A 190 1.78 0.43 -1.82
CA LEU A 190 2.43 0.25 -0.52
C LEU A 190 3.81 0.92 -0.54
N LEU A 191 3.89 2.16 -0.06
CA LEU A 191 5.12 2.97 -0.10
C LEU A 191 5.64 3.14 1.34
N ALA A 192 6.50 2.22 1.78
CA ALA A 192 7.07 2.20 3.14
C ALA A 192 8.52 2.70 3.16
N GLN A 193 8.88 3.50 4.17
CA GLN A 193 10.28 3.92 4.38
C GLN A 193 11.14 2.85 5.08
N THR A 194 10.54 1.74 5.54
CA THR A 194 11.27 0.63 6.18
C THR A 194 11.01 -0.70 5.46
N ALA A 195 9.97 -1.44 5.85
CA ALA A 195 9.70 -2.77 5.32
C ALA A 195 8.22 -2.96 4.97
N VAL A 196 7.97 -3.76 3.94
CA VAL A 196 6.64 -4.29 3.61
C VAL A 196 6.66 -5.80 3.83
N SER A 197 5.66 -6.32 4.55
CA SER A 197 5.49 -7.75 4.81
C SER A 197 4.15 -8.24 4.28
N LEU A 198 4.18 -9.23 3.40
CA LEU A 198 2.99 -9.79 2.75
C LEU A 198 2.81 -11.25 3.14
N GLN A 199 1.63 -11.62 3.61
CA GLN A 199 1.26 -13.00 3.91
C GLN A 199 0.14 -13.42 2.96
N LYS A 200 0.45 -14.11 1.85
CA LYS A 200 -0.56 -14.53 0.85
C LYS A 200 -1.56 -13.40 0.51
N ALA A 201 -1.07 -12.18 0.39
CA ALA A 201 -1.87 -10.98 0.25
C ALA A 201 -1.89 -10.54 -1.22
N THR A 202 -3.00 -9.93 -1.65
CA THR A 202 -3.14 -9.42 -3.02
C THR A 202 -2.94 -7.90 -3.06
N VAL A 203 -2.13 -7.41 -3.99
CA VAL A 203 -1.85 -6.00 -4.22
C VAL A 203 -2.09 -5.70 -5.69
N THR A 204 -3.04 -4.81 -5.98
CA THR A 204 -3.32 -4.34 -7.35
C THR A 204 -2.99 -2.86 -7.43
N GLN A 205 -2.06 -2.49 -8.31
CA GLN A 205 -1.80 -1.09 -8.59
C GLN A 205 -3.00 -0.46 -9.33
N PRO A 206 -3.50 0.71 -8.88
CA PRO A 206 -4.53 1.47 -9.59
C PRO A 206 -3.97 2.21 -10.81
#